data_AF-A0A6P7TVG7-F1
#
_entry.id   AF-A0A6P7TVG7-F1
#
_cell.length_a   1.000
_cell.length_b   1.000
_cell.length_c   1.000
_cell.angle_alpha   90.00
_cell.angle_beta   90.00
_cell.angle_gamma   90.00
#
_symmetry.space_group_name_H-M   'P 1'
#
loop_
_entity.id
_entity.type
_entity.pdbx_description
1 polymer ?
#
loop_
_entity_poly.entity_id
_entity_poly.type
_entity_poly.pdbx_seq_one_letter_code
_entity_poly.pdbx_strand_id
1 'polypeptide(L)'
;MALRNLTNWRSIIYGVENTNDYIKIEKERENDVISHYILRLAFSKSEHLRRWFLANELELFRVRLKALSLDSASFTKFIHSNDVGYPLINSAETIFPQNVQNAYFGSSTKLYVLPFAEAVELVGKRAVLLHKGNAYLTQNQLMPSVCSLFRTYLSQSLSSISNSLGNLFDEDNRMQPILEELSMDLVENDIPANHSELKLYIKHFPLCMRVIHEVLRQLHHMRHWGRQQYGLFLKAIGLPLEESLKFWREEFTHKMDVDKFEKNYAYNIRHNYGKEGRRTDYTPHSCMRIISNIGPSTGECYGMALFLSR
;
A
#
# COMPACT_ATOMS: atom_id res chain seq x y z
N MET A 1 -12.27 -16.01 -8.17
CA MET A 1 -11.81 -17.05 -7.22
C MET A 1 -10.74 -16.42 -6.30
N ALA A 2 -11.15 -15.56 -5.36
CA ALA A 2 -10.24 -14.93 -4.39
C ALA A 2 -10.38 -15.68 -3.05
N LEU A 3 -9.27 -16.17 -2.48
CA LEU A 3 -9.26 -17.20 -1.42
C LEU A 3 -8.26 -16.85 -0.30
N ARG A 4 -8.52 -17.23 0.98
CA ARG A 4 -7.42 -17.52 1.96
C ARG A 4 -7.60 -17.29 3.49
N ASN A 5 -8.00 -16.09 3.95
CA ASN A 5 -7.57 -15.51 5.26
C ASN A 5 -8.71 -15.27 6.27
N LEU A 6 -8.48 -14.97 7.57
CA LEU A 6 -7.33 -15.35 8.43
C LEU A 6 -7.66 -15.42 9.95
N THR A 7 -8.62 -16.25 10.37
CA THR A 7 -8.83 -16.50 11.82
C THR A 7 -8.56 -17.96 12.22
N ASN A 8 -8.82 -18.94 11.34
CA ASN A 8 -8.66 -20.38 11.63
C ASN A 8 -7.46 -21.07 10.96
N TRP A 9 -6.47 -20.34 10.43
CA TRP A 9 -5.34 -20.97 9.68
C TRP A 9 -4.55 -22.04 10.46
N ARG A 10 -4.59 -22.00 11.80
CA ARG A 10 -3.92 -22.97 12.67
C ARG A 10 -4.55 -24.36 12.62
N SER A 11 -5.88 -24.49 12.48
CA SER A 11 -6.55 -25.81 12.44
C SER A 11 -6.42 -26.53 11.10
N ILE A 12 -6.11 -25.80 10.01
CA ILE A 12 -5.86 -26.40 8.69
C ILE A 12 -4.49 -27.11 8.65
N ILE A 13 -3.52 -26.70 9.48
CA ILE A 13 -2.16 -27.27 9.51
C ILE A 13 -2.07 -28.51 10.42
N TYR A 14 -2.85 -28.58 11.51
CA TYR A 14 -2.74 -29.65 12.51
C TYR A 14 -3.74 -30.82 12.32
N GLY A 15 -4.55 -30.78 11.26
CA GLY A 15 -5.62 -31.74 11.04
C GLY A 15 -6.91 -31.35 11.77
N VAL A 16 -8.04 -31.70 11.18
CA VAL A 16 -9.37 -31.43 11.74
C VAL A 16 -9.78 -32.62 12.60
N GLU A 17 -9.80 -32.46 13.91
CA GLU A 17 -10.22 -33.51 14.85
C GLU A 17 -11.76 -33.60 15.00
N ASN A 18 -12.54 -32.63 14.51
CA ASN A 18 -14.01 -32.63 14.65
C ASN A 18 -14.77 -31.98 13.49
N THR A 19 -15.97 -32.51 13.21
CA THR A 19 -16.88 -32.07 12.13
C THR A 19 -17.39 -30.64 12.30
N ASN A 20 -17.56 -30.17 13.54
CA ASN A 20 -18.02 -28.80 13.82
C ASN A 20 -17.01 -27.73 13.37
N ASP A 21 -15.70 -28.00 13.40
CA ASP A 21 -14.70 -27.06 12.93
C ASP A 21 -14.72 -26.92 11.41
N TYR A 22 -15.05 -27.98 10.67
CA TYR A 22 -15.24 -27.91 9.22
C TYR A 22 -16.37 -26.97 8.85
N ILE A 23 -17.55 -27.11 9.49
CA ILE A 23 -18.72 -26.25 9.25
C ILE A 23 -18.39 -24.78 9.56
N LYS A 24 -17.68 -24.53 10.66
CA LYS A 24 -17.22 -23.18 11.02
C LYS A 24 -16.27 -22.62 9.95
N ILE A 25 -15.27 -23.39 9.52
CA ILE A 25 -14.31 -22.97 8.48
C ILE A 25 -15.00 -22.65 7.16
N GLU A 26 -16.03 -23.41 6.75
CA GLU A 26 -16.73 -23.12 5.49
C GLU A 26 -17.53 -21.82 5.58
N LYS A 27 -18.23 -21.58 6.69
CA LYS A 27 -18.96 -20.31 6.92
C LYS A 27 -18.04 -19.08 6.92
N GLU A 28 -16.82 -19.20 7.48
CA GLU A 28 -15.83 -18.11 7.40
C GLU A 28 -15.37 -17.85 5.95
N ARG A 29 -15.31 -18.87 5.09
CA ARG A 29 -15.00 -18.67 3.65
C ARG A 29 -16.14 -18.00 2.90
N GLU A 30 -17.39 -18.37 3.19
CA GLU A 30 -18.57 -17.70 2.62
C GLU A 30 -18.56 -16.21 2.99
N ASN A 31 -18.33 -15.89 4.27
CA ASN A 31 -18.22 -14.51 4.75
C ASN A 31 -17.09 -13.72 4.07
N ASP A 32 -15.89 -14.31 3.93
CA ASP A 32 -14.74 -13.69 3.25
C ASP A 32 -15.02 -13.44 1.75
N VAL A 33 -15.66 -14.37 1.05
CA VAL A 33 -16.06 -14.19 -0.35
C VAL A 33 -17.13 -13.10 -0.49
N ILE A 34 -18.17 -13.12 0.34
CA ILE A 34 -19.26 -12.14 0.32
C ILE A 34 -18.74 -10.73 0.64
N SER A 35 -17.99 -10.58 1.73
CA SER A 35 -17.41 -9.28 2.13
C SER A 35 -16.47 -8.72 1.07
N HIS A 36 -15.61 -9.54 0.46
CA HIS A 36 -14.74 -9.12 -0.64
C HIS A 36 -15.52 -8.53 -1.83
N TYR A 37 -16.65 -9.14 -2.24
CA TYR A 37 -17.48 -8.60 -3.32
C TYR A 37 -18.28 -7.35 -2.91
N ILE A 38 -18.77 -7.27 -1.68
CA ILE A 38 -19.43 -6.05 -1.15
C ILE A 38 -18.44 -4.89 -1.09
N LEU A 39 -17.22 -5.12 -0.58
CA LEU A 39 -16.17 -4.10 -0.51
C LEU A 39 -15.71 -3.65 -1.91
N ARG A 40 -15.67 -4.55 -2.90
CA ARG A 40 -15.43 -4.14 -4.30
C ARG A 40 -16.48 -3.13 -4.80
N LEU A 41 -17.75 -3.26 -4.42
CA LEU A 41 -18.78 -2.28 -4.77
C LEU A 41 -18.49 -0.93 -4.10
N ALA A 42 -18.30 -0.91 -2.78
CA ALA A 42 -18.03 0.30 -2.00
C ALA A 42 -16.77 1.05 -2.48
N PHE A 43 -15.65 0.34 -2.62
CA PHE A 43 -14.35 0.92 -2.93
C PHE A 43 -14.10 1.17 -4.42
N SER A 44 -15.00 0.75 -5.32
CA SER A 44 -14.85 1.02 -6.77
C SER A 44 -15.15 2.47 -7.18
N LYS A 45 -15.85 3.24 -6.34
CA LYS A 45 -16.36 4.59 -6.67
C LYS A 45 -15.28 5.60 -7.09
N SER A 46 -14.18 5.67 -6.35
CA SER A 46 -13.12 6.68 -6.57
C SER A 46 -11.76 6.04 -6.82
N GLU A 47 -10.85 6.75 -7.47
CA GLU A 47 -9.48 6.24 -7.67
C GLU A 47 -8.73 6.06 -6.34
N HIS A 48 -8.96 6.95 -5.37
CA HIS A 48 -8.33 6.84 -4.04
C HIS A 48 -8.77 5.56 -3.32
N LEU A 49 -10.08 5.32 -3.23
CA LEU A 49 -10.65 4.12 -2.62
C LEU A 49 -10.17 2.84 -3.32
N ARG A 50 -10.17 2.82 -4.66
CA ARG A 50 -9.66 1.68 -5.45
C ARG A 50 -8.19 1.38 -5.15
N ARG A 51 -7.34 2.42 -5.03
CA ARG A 51 -5.92 2.25 -4.69
C ARG A 51 -5.73 1.72 -3.27
N TRP A 52 -6.48 2.24 -2.29
CA TRP A 52 -6.43 1.78 -0.89
C TRP A 52 -6.87 0.31 -0.77
N PHE A 53 -8.02 -0.04 -1.33
CA PHE A 53 -8.55 -1.41 -1.27
C PHE A 53 -7.64 -2.39 -1.99
N LEU A 54 -7.15 -2.06 -3.19
CA LEU A 54 -6.20 -2.89 -3.93
C LEU A 54 -4.88 -3.11 -3.16
N ALA A 55 -4.39 -2.12 -2.41
CA ALA A 55 -3.17 -2.28 -1.62
C ALA A 55 -3.37 -3.23 -0.44
N ASN A 56 -4.44 -3.05 0.34
CA ASN A 56 -4.74 -3.88 1.51
C ASN A 56 -5.12 -5.31 1.12
N GLU A 57 -5.96 -5.49 0.10
CA GLU A 57 -6.36 -6.81 -0.40
C GLU A 57 -5.17 -7.57 -1.01
N LEU A 58 -4.24 -6.87 -1.66
CA LEU A 58 -3.00 -7.47 -2.17
C LEU A 58 -2.05 -7.91 -1.05
N GLU A 59 -1.92 -7.14 0.03
CA GLU A 59 -1.09 -7.53 1.17
C GLU A 59 -1.74 -8.69 1.96
N LEU A 60 -3.06 -8.65 2.12
CA LEU A 60 -3.83 -9.76 2.65
C LEU A 60 -3.56 -11.02 1.81
N PHE A 61 -3.64 -10.93 0.47
CA PHE A 61 -3.29 -12.02 -0.44
C PHE A 61 -1.83 -12.48 -0.34
N ARG A 62 -0.88 -11.57 -0.16
CA ARG A 62 0.53 -11.91 0.06
C ARG A 62 0.72 -12.74 1.33
N VAL A 63 0.03 -12.41 2.41
CA VAL A 63 0.02 -13.19 3.67
C VAL A 63 -0.69 -14.53 3.48
N ARG A 64 -1.87 -14.57 2.83
CA ARG A 64 -2.62 -15.79 2.44
C ARG A 64 -1.69 -16.79 1.75
N LEU A 65 -1.00 -16.31 0.72
CA LEU A 65 -0.14 -17.10 -0.15
C LEU A 65 1.16 -17.52 0.56
N LYS A 66 1.73 -16.67 1.43
CA LYS A 66 2.92 -17.02 2.22
C LYS A 66 2.63 -18.14 3.22
N ALA A 67 1.49 -18.08 3.92
CA ALA A 67 1.07 -19.17 4.80
C ALA A 67 0.85 -20.48 4.03
N LEU A 68 0.21 -20.42 2.86
CA LEU A 68 0.03 -21.57 1.97
C LEU A 68 1.38 -22.15 1.50
N SER A 69 2.37 -21.30 1.23
CA SER A 69 3.69 -21.72 0.74
C SER A 69 4.49 -22.60 1.73
N LEU A 70 4.09 -22.65 3.01
CA LEU A 70 4.66 -23.57 4.00
C LEU A 70 4.37 -25.04 3.65
N ASP A 71 3.24 -25.34 3.00
CA ASP A 71 2.95 -26.65 2.42
C ASP A 71 3.06 -26.59 0.89
N SER A 72 4.16 -27.13 0.37
CA SER A 72 4.41 -27.23 -1.07
C SER A 72 3.31 -28.01 -1.81
N ALA A 73 2.63 -28.99 -1.19
CA ALA A 73 1.56 -29.74 -1.82
C ALA A 73 0.31 -28.87 -2.00
N SER A 74 -0.13 -28.16 -0.96
CA SER A 74 -1.25 -27.21 -1.04
C SER A 74 -0.97 -26.02 -1.95
N PHE A 75 0.27 -25.50 -1.97
CA PHE A 75 0.67 -24.46 -2.92
C PHE A 75 0.58 -24.96 -4.38
N THR A 76 1.11 -26.16 -4.67
CA THR A 76 1.02 -26.76 -6.02
C THR A 76 -0.44 -26.94 -6.45
N LYS A 77 -1.30 -27.46 -5.54
CA LYS A 77 -2.73 -27.63 -5.79
C LYS A 77 -3.41 -26.29 -6.10
N PHE A 78 -3.07 -25.21 -5.40
CA PHE A 78 -3.62 -23.88 -5.63
C PHE A 78 -3.24 -23.31 -7.01
N ILE A 79 -1.99 -23.45 -7.45
CA ILE A 79 -1.56 -23.01 -8.78
C ILE A 79 -2.34 -23.77 -9.87
N HIS A 80 -2.50 -25.08 -9.71
CA HIS A 80 -3.24 -25.92 -10.67
C HIS A 80 -4.76 -25.68 -10.63
N SER A 81 -5.36 -25.39 -9.47
CA SER A 81 -6.81 -25.19 -9.34
C SER A 81 -7.31 -23.84 -9.84
N ASN A 82 -6.42 -22.85 -9.96
CA ASN A 82 -6.75 -21.49 -10.43
C ASN A 82 -6.28 -21.25 -11.87
N ASP A 83 -5.83 -22.30 -12.57
CA ASP A 83 -5.34 -22.26 -13.96
C ASP A 83 -4.39 -21.08 -14.25
N VAL A 84 -3.39 -20.90 -13.38
CA VAL A 84 -2.48 -19.74 -13.41
C VAL A 84 -1.49 -19.79 -14.60
N GLY A 85 -1.62 -20.77 -15.52
CA GLY A 85 -0.76 -20.91 -16.69
C GLY A 85 0.69 -21.32 -16.41
N TYR A 86 1.02 -21.68 -15.17
CA TYR A 86 2.38 -21.97 -14.71
C TYR A 86 2.61 -23.48 -14.50
N PRO A 87 3.03 -24.24 -15.52
CA PRO A 87 3.28 -25.67 -15.38
C PRO A 87 4.44 -25.96 -14.41
N LEU A 88 4.26 -27.01 -13.60
CA LEU A 88 5.26 -27.55 -12.70
C LEU A 88 6.10 -28.61 -13.42
N ILE A 89 7.42 -28.51 -13.28
CA ILE A 89 8.41 -29.47 -13.78
C ILE A 89 9.22 -30.02 -12.59
N ASN A 90 9.43 -31.33 -12.56
CA ASN A 90 10.14 -32.04 -11.47
C ASN A 90 11.63 -32.30 -11.76
N SER A 91 12.12 -32.01 -12.97
CA SER A 91 13.55 -32.09 -13.33
C SER A 91 13.91 -31.08 -14.43
N ALA A 92 14.97 -30.30 -14.19
CA ALA A 92 15.59 -29.43 -15.21
C ALA A 92 16.91 -30.02 -15.75
N GLU A 93 17.20 -31.29 -15.41
CA GLU A 93 18.43 -32.02 -15.76
C GLU A 93 18.69 -32.15 -17.26
N THR A 94 17.64 -32.16 -18.08
CA THR A 94 17.75 -32.16 -19.55
C THR A 94 17.95 -30.76 -20.16
N ILE A 95 17.87 -29.70 -19.35
CA ILE A 95 17.81 -28.30 -19.82
C ILE A 95 19.05 -27.49 -19.39
N PHE A 96 19.52 -27.69 -18.15
CA PHE A 96 20.65 -26.94 -17.58
C PHE A 96 21.69 -27.87 -16.92
N PRO A 97 22.99 -27.56 -17.04
CA PRO A 97 24.04 -28.28 -16.31
C PRO A 97 23.81 -28.27 -14.78
N GLN A 98 24.12 -29.39 -14.11
CA GLN A 98 23.73 -29.59 -12.71
C GLN A 98 24.42 -28.64 -11.72
N ASN A 99 25.64 -28.19 -12.02
CA ASN A 99 26.31 -27.11 -11.29
C ASN A 99 25.56 -25.77 -11.37
N VAL A 100 24.94 -25.46 -12.51
CA VAL A 100 24.12 -24.25 -12.70
C VAL A 100 22.80 -24.38 -11.95
N GLN A 101 22.15 -25.55 -11.99
CA GLN A 101 20.94 -25.81 -11.23
C GLN A 101 21.18 -25.66 -9.72
N ASN A 102 22.24 -26.26 -9.18
CA ASN A 102 22.56 -26.16 -7.75
C ASN A 102 22.79 -24.71 -7.31
N ALA A 103 23.39 -23.86 -8.16
CA ALA A 103 23.62 -22.45 -7.86
C ALA A 103 22.34 -21.59 -7.85
N TYR A 104 21.34 -21.91 -8.68
CA TYR A 104 20.11 -21.11 -8.82
C TYR A 104 18.91 -21.65 -8.03
N PHE A 105 18.84 -22.97 -7.83
CA PHE A 105 17.68 -23.66 -7.25
C PHE A 105 18.00 -24.39 -5.93
N GLY A 106 19.29 -24.55 -5.59
CA GLY A 106 19.73 -25.31 -4.43
C GLY A 106 19.27 -26.78 -4.53
N SER A 107 18.63 -27.28 -3.48
CA SER A 107 18.03 -28.62 -3.43
C SER A 107 16.59 -28.70 -3.97
N SER A 108 16.07 -27.63 -4.60
CA SER A 108 14.68 -27.58 -5.07
C SER A 108 14.48 -28.43 -6.33
N THR A 109 13.77 -29.55 -6.22
CA THR A 109 13.39 -30.41 -7.37
C THR A 109 12.18 -29.89 -8.14
N LYS A 110 11.33 -29.09 -7.50
CA LYS A 110 10.09 -28.53 -8.07
C LYS A 110 10.33 -27.13 -8.66
N LEU A 111 10.16 -27.00 -9.96
CA LEU A 111 10.37 -25.76 -10.71
C LEU A 111 9.12 -25.36 -11.48
N TYR A 112 8.77 -24.08 -11.43
CA TYR A 112 7.67 -23.49 -12.20
C TYR A 112 8.23 -22.79 -13.43
N VAL A 113 7.49 -22.88 -14.54
CA VAL A 113 7.86 -22.27 -15.81
C VAL A 113 6.83 -21.21 -16.21
N LEU A 114 7.31 -20.06 -16.66
CA LEU A 114 6.51 -18.94 -17.16
C LEU A 114 7.26 -18.17 -18.24
N PRO A 115 6.57 -17.42 -19.12
CA PRO A 115 7.23 -16.54 -20.09
C PRO A 115 8.17 -15.55 -19.39
N PHE A 116 9.37 -15.31 -19.94
CA PHE A 116 10.34 -14.42 -19.30
C PHE A 116 9.82 -12.97 -19.13
N ALA A 117 8.87 -12.57 -19.97
CA ALA A 117 8.18 -11.28 -19.92
C ALA A 117 7.33 -11.07 -18.65
N GLU A 118 6.91 -12.14 -17.96
CA GLU A 118 6.21 -12.08 -16.68
C GLU A 118 7.17 -12.10 -15.48
N ALA A 119 8.45 -12.40 -15.71
CA ALA A 119 9.51 -12.51 -14.70
C ALA A 119 10.58 -11.40 -14.81
N VAL A 120 10.30 -10.29 -15.50
CA VAL A 120 11.27 -9.24 -15.88
C VAL A 120 12.11 -8.72 -14.72
N GLU A 121 11.53 -8.55 -13.52
CA GLU A 121 12.29 -8.09 -12.34
C GLU A 121 13.37 -9.09 -11.91
N LEU A 122 13.06 -10.40 -11.97
CA LEU A 122 14.00 -11.48 -11.64
C LEU A 122 15.05 -11.66 -12.75
N VAL A 123 14.65 -11.47 -14.02
CA VAL A 123 15.56 -11.49 -15.17
C VAL A 123 16.57 -10.34 -15.08
N GLY A 124 16.12 -9.12 -14.77
CA GLY A 124 17.00 -7.97 -14.59
C GLY A 124 18.02 -8.16 -13.46
N LYS A 125 17.63 -8.87 -12.39
CA LYS A 125 18.52 -9.26 -11.27
C LYS A 125 19.38 -10.49 -11.57
N ARG A 126 19.25 -11.11 -12.75
CA ARG A 126 19.88 -12.39 -13.12
C ARG A 126 19.63 -13.51 -12.09
N ALA A 127 18.44 -13.51 -11.48
CA ALA A 127 18.07 -14.39 -10.37
C ALA A 127 17.36 -15.68 -10.83
N VAL A 128 17.10 -15.84 -12.12
CA VAL A 128 16.37 -16.97 -12.72
C VAL A 128 17.10 -17.46 -13.97
N LEU A 129 16.97 -18.76 -14.27
CA LEU A 129 17.48 -19.34 -15.51
C LEU A 129 16.46 -19.16 -16.64
N LEU A 130 16.96 -18.93 -17.85
CA LEU A 130 16.17 -18.76 -19.06
C LEU A 130 16.49 -19.86 -20.09
N HIS A 131 15.46 -20.44 -20.71
CA HIS A 131 15.60 -21.34 -21.85
C HIS A 131 14.42 -21.18 -22.81
N LYS A 132 14.70 -21.00 -24.11
CA LYS A 132 13.69 -20.86 -25.20
C LYS A 132 12.55 -19.86 -24.90
N GLY A 133 12.88 -18.71 -24.29
CA GLY A 133 11.90 -17.66 -23.95
C GLY A 133 11.15 -17.88 -22.62
N ASN A 134 11.39 -18.98 -21.92
CA ASN A 134 10.79 -19.26 -20.63
C ASN A 134 11.78 -19.05 -19.48
N ALA A 135 11.27 -18.58 -18.35
CA ALA A 135 11.98 -18.47 -17.09
C ALA A 135 11.61 -19.64 -16.15
N TYR A 136 12.62 -20.14 -15.42
CA TYR A 136 12.51 -21.27 -14.50
C TYR A 136 12.69 -20.78 -13.06
N LEU A 137 11.69 -21.00 -12.22
CA LEU A 137 11.56 -20.39 -10.89
C LEU A 137 11.30 -21.45 -9.81
N THR A 138 11.89 -21.27 -8.64
CA THR A 138 11.48 -21.96 -7.41
C THR A 138 10.16 -21.40 -6.88
N GLN A 139 9.50 -22.14 -5.97
CA GLN A 139 8.24 -21.72 -5.33
C GLN A 139 8.33 -20.31 -4.71
N ASN A 140 9.44 -19.99 -4.04
CA ASN A 140 9.67 -18.69 -3.40
C ASN A 140 9.79 -17.54 -4.41
N GLN A 141 10.35 -17.83 -5.59
CA GLN A 141 10.51 -16.86 -6.68
C GLN A 141 9.20 -16.63 -7.45
N LEU A 142 8.28 -17.60 -7.47
CA LEU A 142 6.98 -17.48 -8.12
C LEU A 142 6.02 -16.53 -7.37
N MET A 143 6.18 -16.41 -6.06
CA MET A 143 5.32 -15.61 -5.16
C MET A 143 5.00 -14.19 -5.68
N PRO A 144 5.96 -13.36 -6.14
CA PRO A 144 5.67 -12.02 -6.63
C PRO A 144 4.87 -12.02 -7.95
N SER A 145 5.12 -12.98 -8.85
CA SER A 145 4.39 -13.11 -10.11
C SER A 145 2.90 -13.41 -9.87
N VAL A 146 2.60 -14.34 -8.95
CA VAL A 146 1.21 -14.65 -8.56
C VAL A 146 0.53 -13.44 -7.90
N CYS A 147 1.24 -12.68 -7.06
CA CYS A 147 0.72 -11.42 -6.50
C CYS A 147 0.46 -10.37 -7.60
N SER A 148 1.32 -10.29 -8.62
CA SER A 148 1.17 -9.37 -9.76
C SER A 148 -0.05 -9.71 -10.63
N LEU A 149 -0.28 -11.00 -10.91
CA LEU A 149 -1.49 -11.47 -11.58
C LEU A 149 -2.75 -11.11 -10.79
N PHE A 150 -2.77 -11.41 -9.49
CA PHE A 150 -3.92 -11.07 -8.62
C PHE A 150 -4.19 -9.56 -8.58
N ARG A 151 -3.15 -8.73 -8.45
CA ARG A 151 -3.24 -7.26 -8.53
C ARG A 151 -3.87 -6.81 -9.86
N THR A 152 -3.44 -7.39 -10.97
CA THR A 152 -3.91 -7.03 -12.31
C THR A 152 -5.39 -7.38 -12.48
N TYR A 153 -5.77 -8.61 -12.12
CA TYR A 153 -7.16 -9.09 -12.13
C TYR A 153 -8.08 -8.24 -11.23
N LEU A 154 -7.64 -7.92 -10.00
CA LEU A 154 -8.39 -7.10 -9.06
C LEU A 154 -8.59 -5.68 -9.61
N SER A 155 -7.53 -5.05 -10.15
CA SER A 155 -7.59 -3.71 -10.74
C SER A 155 -8.55 -3.64 -11.93
N GLN A 156 -8.51 -4.63 -12.82
CA GLN A 156 -9.45 -4.76 -13.95
C GLN A 156 -10.88 -4.90 -13.44
N SER A 157 -11.13 -5.80 -12.48
CA SER A 157 -12.47 -6.02 -11.94
C SER A 157 -13.04 -4.77 -11.24
N LEU A 158 -12.25 -4.04 -10.45
CA LEU A 158 -12.67 -2.78 -9.83
C LEU A 158 -12.99 -1.69 -10.88
N SER A 159 -12.27 -1.70 -12.01
CA SER A 159 -12.52 -0.77 -13.12
C SER A 159 -13.83 -1.11 -13.85
N SER A 160 -14.07 -2.39 -14.14
CA SER A 160 -15.34 -2.84 -14.73
C SER A 160 -16.54 -2.58 -13.83
N ILE A 161 -16.42 -2.82 -12.52
CA ILE A 161 -17.48 -2.51 -11.55
C ILE A 161 -17.74 -1.00 -11.54
N SER A 162 -16.70 -0.16 -11.42
CA SER A 162 -16.81 1.29 -11.42
C SER A 162 -17.58 1.85 -12.63
N ASN A 163 -17.44 1.24 -13.81
CA ASN A 163 -18.14 1.67 -15.03
C ASN A 163 -19.63 1.28 -15.02
N SER A 164 -19.99 0.14 -14.40
CA SER A 164 -21.39 -0.33 -14.32
C SER A 164 -22.14 0.18 -13.09
N LEU A 165 -21.42 0.69 -12.08
CA LEU A 165 -21.98 1.01 -10.76
C LEU A 165 -22.99 2.17 -10.80
N GLY A 166 -22.80 3.15 -11.69
CA GLY A 166 -23.72 4.28 -11.86
C GLY A 166 -25.14 3.80 -12.21
N ASN A 167 -25.26 3.07 -13.32
CA ASN A 167 -26.52 2.48 -13.76
C ASN A 167 -27.21 1.64 -12.66
N LEU A 168 -26.42 0.90 -11.86
CA LEU A 168 -26.94 0.05 -10.80
C LEU A 168 -27.54 0.85 -9.63
N PHE A 169 -27.02 2.04 -9.32
CA PHE A 169 -27.63 2.94 -8.33
C PHE A 169 -28.80 3.76 -8.90
N ASP A 170 -28.80 4.04 -10.20
CA ASP A 170 -29.95 4.64 -10.89
C ASP A 170 -31.16 3.67 -10.90
N GLU A 171 -30.92 2.36 -10.95
CA GLU A 171 -31.93 1.31 -10.81
C GLU A 171 -32.31 1.01 -9.33
N ASP A 172 -31.34 0.91 -8.42
CA ASP A 172 -31.58 0.63 -6.99
C ASP A 172 -30.62 1.42 -6.06
N ASN A 173 -31.12 2.54 -5.54
CA ASN A 173 -30.36 3.42 -4.65
C ASN A 173 -30.25 2.92 -3.21
N ARG A 174 -30.95 1.84 -2.81
CA ARG A 174 -31.01 1.40 -1.39
C ARG A 174 -29.67 0.93 -0.86
N MET A 175 -28.82 0.41 -1.74
CA MET A 175 -27.45 -0.03 -1.41
C MET A 175 -26.45 1.14 -1.33
N GLN A 176 -26.77 2.29 -1.93
CA GLN A 176 -25.85 3.42 -2.00
C GLN A 176 -25.38 3.93 -0.62
N PRO A 177 -26.25 4.25 0.36
CA PRO A 177 -25.81 4.79 1.65
C PRO A 177 -24.96 3.78 2.43
N ILE A 178 -25.34 2.50 2.43
CA ILE A 178 -24.60 1.42 3.11
C ILE A 178 -23.16 1.30 2.56
N LEU A 179 -23.01 1.42 1.23
CA LEU A 179 -21.71 1.37 0.57
C LEU A 179 -20.88 2.65 0.77
N GLU A 180 -21.51 3.78 1.10
CA GLU A 180 -20.81 5.04 1.41
C GLU A 180 -20.28 5.02 2.84
N GLU A 181 -21.12 4.66 3.81
CA GLU A 181 -20.76 4.46 5.22
C GLU A 181 -19.57 3.50 5.36
N LEU A 182 -19.65 2.32 4.75
CA LEU A 182 -18.55 1.34 4.71
C LEU A 182 -17.23 1.89 4.13
N SER A 183 -17.31 2.83 3.17
CA SER A 183 -16.11 3.39 2.53
C SER A 183 -15.47 4.53 3.33
N MET A 184 -16.26 5.25 4.14
CA MET A 184 -15.76 6.33 4.99
C MET A 184 -15.14 5.78 6.27
N ASP A 185 -15.88 4.93 7.01
CA ASP A 185 -15.39 4.34 8.28
C ASP A 185 -14.03 3.65 8.13
N LEU A 186 -13.83 2.91 7.03
CA LEU A 186 -12.61 2.15 6.79
C LEU A 186 -11.41 2.99 6.31
N VAL A 187 -11.60 4.25 5.95
CA VAL A 187 -10.54 5.13 5.41
C VAL A 187 -10.29 6.36 6.28
N GLU A 188 -11.33 6.93 6.89
CA GLU A 188 -11.22 8.10 7.76
C GLU A 188 -10.59 7.78 9.12
N ASN A 189 -10.71 6.53 9.61
CA ASN A 189 -10.08 6.11 10.88
C ASN A 189 -8.53 6.20 10.90
N ASP A 190 -7.86 6.30 9.74
CA ASP A 190 -6.41 6.51 9.62
C ASP A 190 -6.02 7.96 9.29
N ILE A 191 -6.98 8.88 9.12
CA ILE A 191 -6.76 10.26 8.66
C ILE A 191 -7.15 11.26 9.77
N PRO A 192 -6.26 12.17 10.21
CA PRO A 192 -6.62 13.26 11.11
C PRO A 192 -7.52 14.25 10.35
N ALA A 193 -8.83 14.18 10.62
CA ALA A 193 -9.83 15.03 9.98
C ALA A 193 -9.64 16.51 10.35
N ASN A 194 -9.17 16.79 11.58
CA ASN A 194 -8.92 18.15 12.07
C ASN A 194 -7.49 18.38 12.60
N HIS A 195 -6.99 19.62 12.50
CA HIS A 195 -5.70 20.04 13.06
C HIS A 195 -5.64 19.89 14.61
N SER A 196 -6.78 19.89 15.30
CA SER A 196 -6.87 19.64 16.75
C SER A 196 -6.50 18.20 17.11
N GLU A 197 -6.92 17.23 16.31
CA GLU A 197 -6.64 15.80 16.50
C GLU A 197 -5.17 15.48 16.22
N LEU A 198 -4.49 16.30 15.41
CA LEU A 198 -3.06 16.19 15.12
C LEU A 198 -2.23 15.99 16.39
N LYS A 199 -2.63 16.61 17.52
CA LYS A 199 -2.00 16.46 18.84
C LYS A 199 -1.91 15.00 19.32
N LEU A 200 -2.90 14.17 19.01
CA LEU A 200 -2.94 12.74 19.34
C LEU A 200 -1.91 11.94 18.54
N TYR A 201 -1.64 12.39 17.31
CA TYR A 201 -0.75 11.74 16.35
C TYR A 201 0.72 12.16 16.45
N ILE A 202 1.06 13.31 17.07
CA ILE A 202 2.45 13.79 17.24
C ILE A 202 3.37 12.70 17.81
N LYS A 203 2.88 11.90 18.77
CA LYS A 203 3.64 10.81 19.41
C LYS A 203 4.08 9.71 18.42
N HIS A 204 3.39 9.57 17.29
CA HIS A 204 3.67 8.62 16.22
C HIS A 204 4.49 9.22 15.07
N PHE A 205 4.77 10.52 15.07
CA PHE A 205 5.54 11.15 14.00
C PHE A 205 6.99 10.65 13.99
N PRO A 206 7.60 10.44 12.80
CA PRO A 206 9.02 10.16 12.72
C PRO A 206 9.82 11.34 13.28
N LEU A 207 10.96 11.05 13.88
CA LEU A 207 11.73 12.01 14.69
C LEU A 207 12.01 13.34 13.97
N CYS A 208 12.28 13.32 12.66
CA CYS A 208 12.48 14.52 11.85
C CYS A 208 11.25 15.45 11.83
N MET A 209 10.03 14.89 11.75
CA MET A 209 8.80 15.68 11.74
C MET A 209 8.38 16.10 13.15
N ARG A 210 8.71 15.29 14.17
CA ARG A 210 8.48 15.65 15.58
C ARG A 210 9.33 16.84 16.02
N VAL A 211 10.63 16.83 15.70
CA VAL A 211 11.53 17.98 15.96
C VAL A 211 11.05 19.24 15.22
N ILE A 212 10.61 19.12 13.97
CA ILE A 212 10.04 20.27 13.25
C ILE A 212 8.76 20.79 13.94
N HIS A 213 7.89 19.91 14.44
CA HIS A 213 6.70 20.32 15.18
C HIS A 213 7.06 21.06 16.50
N GLU A 214 8.00 20.51 17.27
CA GLU A 214 8.47 21.11 18.53
C GLU A 214 9.07 22.51 18.28
N VAL A 215 9.93 22.65 17.27
CA VAL A 215 10.52 23.94 16.89
C VAL A 215 9.46 24.92 16.39
N LEU A 216 8.49 24.47 15.58
CA LEU A 216 7.38 25.32 15.13
C LEU A 216 6.60 25.88 16.33
N ARG A 217 6.24 25.04 17.31
CA ARG A 217 5.52 25.47 18.53
C ARG A 217 6.35 26.38 19.45
N GLN A 218 7.68 26.32 19.40
CA GLN A 218 8.56 27.20 20.18
C GLN A 218 8.86 28.54 19.48
N LEU A 219 9.07 28.49 18.15
CA LEU A 219 9.46 29.65 17.37
C LEU A 219 8.28 30.38 16.73
N HIS A 220 7.08 29.77 16.66
CA HIS A 220 5.89 30.29 15.97
C HIS A 220 6.17 30.78 14.54
N HIS A 221 7.20 30.21 13.91
CA HIS A 221 7.66 30.55 12.57
C HIS A 221 8.55 29.43 12.04
N MET A 222 8.51 29.18 10.74
CA MET A 222 9.38 28.22 10.06
C MET A 222 9.88 28.79 8.74
N ARG A 223 11.16 28.54 8.41
CA ARG A 223 11.77 28.88 7.12
C ARG A 223 11.24 28.01 5.96
N HIS A 224 11.51 28.41 4.73
CA HIS A 224 10.87 27.86 3.52
C HIS A 224 10.96 26.32 3.42
N TRP A 225 12.17 25.75 3.55
CA TRP A 225 12.38 24.30 3.47
C TRP A 225 11.68 23.54 4.60
N GLY A 226 11.68 24.06 5.83
CA GLY A 226 10.94 23.47 6.96
C GLY A 226 9.43 23.46 6.73
N ARG A 227 8.86 24.56 6.22
CA ARG A 227 7.44 24.63 5.82
C ARG A 227 7.12 23.64 4.70
N GLN A 228 8.00 23.49 3.72
CA GLN A 228 7.78 22.56 2.61
C GLN A 228 7.86 21.09 3.09
N GLN A 229 8.92 20.71 3.81
CA GLN A 229 9.07 19.35 4.35
C GLN A 229 7.89 18.96 5.24
N TYR A 230 7.53 19.84 6.19
CA TYR A 230 6.49 19.55 7.16
C TYR A 230 5.08 19.70 6.57
N GLY A 231 4.83 20.71 5.74
CA GLY A 231 3.53 20.90 5.08
C GLY A 231 3.19 19.78 4.10
N LEU A 232 4.17 19.26 3.35
CA LEU A 232 3.97 18.08 2.50
C LEU A 232 3.76 16.81 3.34
N PHE A 233 4.39 16.69 4.51
CA PHE A 233 4.12 15.59 5.45
C PHE A 233 2.70 15.66 6.04
N LEU A 234 2.23 16.85 6.46
CA LEU A 234 0.85 17.04 6.95
C LEU A 234 -0.19 16.67 5.88
N LYS A 235 0.04 17.09 4.63
CA LYS A 235 -0.75 16.65 3.49
C LYS A 235 -0.70 15.13 3.28
N ALA A 236 0.47 14.50 3.46
CA ALA A 236 0.67 13.05 3.29
C ALA A 236 -0.13 12.21 4.27
N ILE A 237 -0.17 12.63 5.54
CA ILE A 237 -0.97 11.96 6.58
C ILE A 237 -2.47 12.27 6.46
N GLY A 238 -2.88 13.10 5.48
CA GLY A 238 -4.28 13.35 5.13
C GLY A 238 -4.90 14.63 5.69
N LEU A 239 -4.14 15.50 6.36
CA LEU A 239 -4.68 16.77 6.87
C LEU A 239 -5.21 17.63 5.70
N PRO A 240 -6.51 17.97 5.64
CA PRO A 240 -7.09 18.69 4.51
C PRO A 240 -6.58 20.13 4.41
N LEU A 241 -6.71 20.74 3.22
CA LEU A 241 -6.15 22.07 2.94
C LEU A 241 -6.65 23.16 3.91
N GLU A 242 -7.95 23.18 4.21
CA GLU A 242 -8.54 24.22 5.05
C GLU A 242 -8.02 24.12 6.50
N GLU A 243 -7.90 22.91 7.03
CA GLU A 243 -7.31 22.62 8.34
C GLU A 243 -5.80 22.88 8.38
N SER A 244 -5.10 22.64 7.27
CA SER A 244 -3.69 23.00 7.09
C SER A 244 -3.50 24.52 7.11
N LEU A 245 -4.34 25.27 6.37
CA LEU A 245 -4.34 26.73 6.39
C LEU A 245 -4.65 27.28 7.78
N LYS A 246 -5.61 26.67 8.50
CA LYS A 246 -5.94 27.01 9.89
C LYS A 246 -4.76 26.77 10.83
N PHE A 247 -4.17 25.57 10.80
CA PHE A 247 -2.99 25.21 11.57
C PHE A 247 -1.81 26.19 11.39
N TRP A 248 -1.47 26.50 10.13
CA TRP A 248 -0.37 27.43 9.84
C TRP A 248 -0.72 28.88 10.20
N ARG A 249 -1.98 29.30 10.05
CA ARG A 249 -2.47 30.63 10.45
C ARG A 249 -2.34 30.80 11.96
N GLU A 250 -2.93 29.89 12.73
CA GLU A 250 -2.90 29.90 14.20
C GLU A 250 -1.45 30.04 14.69
N GLU A 251 -0.55 29.13 14.29
CA GLU A 251 0.86 29.20 14.71
C GLU A 251 1.57 30.49 14.32
N PHE A 252 1.47 30.93 13.06
CA PHE A 252 2.24 32.09 12.62
C PHE A 252 1.67 33.41 13.18
N THR A 253 0.37 33.46 13.53
CA THR A 253 -0.24 34.67 14.09
C THR A 253 0.29 35.08 15.47
N HIS A 254 0.97 34.18 16.19
CA HIS A 254 1.74 34.54 17.40
C HIS A 254 2.93 35.48 17.11
N LYS A 255 3.39 35.61 15.85
CA LYS A 255 4.53 36.47 15.45
C LYS A 255 4.28 37.40 14.26
N MET A 256 3.13 37.30 13.60
CA MET A 256 2.76 38.20 12.50
C MET A 256 1.27 38.43 12.43
N ASP A 257 0.86 39.52 11.81
CA ASP A 257 -0.56 39.77 11.57
C ASP A 257 -1.17 38.82 10.52
N VAL A 258 -2.50 38.64 10.58
CA VAL A 258 -3.28 37.77 9.68
C VAL A 258 -3.13 38.17 8.21
N ASP A 259 -3.11 39.47 7.90
CA ASP A 259 -2.91 39.95 6.52
C ASP A 259 -1.51 39.58 6.00
N LYS A 260 -0.51 39.61 6.89
CA LYS A 260 0.87 39.23 6.56
C LYS A 260 0.98 37.71 6.36
N PHE A 261 0.18 36.91 7.05
CA PHE A 261 0.07 35.47 6.80
C PHE A 261 -0.55 35.18 5.42
N GLU A 262 -1.73 35.72 5.13
CA GLU A 262 -2.45 35.47 3.86
C GLU A 262 -1.61 35.87 2.64
N LYS A 263 -1.01 37.07 2.66
CA LYS A 263 -0.21 37.59 1.53
C LYS A 263 1.07 36.79 1.25
N ASN A 264 1.74 36.27 2.29
CA ASN A 264 3.09 35.69 2.14
C ASN A 264 3.16 34.16 2.23
N TYR A 265 2.15 33.50 2.81
CA TYR A 265 2.22 32.08 3.14
C TYR A 265 1.05 31.25 2.61
N ALA A 266 -0.18 31.78 2.60
CA ALA A 266 -1.36 31.01 2.21
C ALA A 266 -1.29 30.49 0.76
N TYR A 267 -0.80 31.31 -0.18
CA TYR A 267 -0.52 30.90 -1.57
C TYR A 267 0.42 29.68 -1.64
N ASN A 268 1.53 29.69 -0.88
CA ASN A 268 2.47 28.58 -0.89
C ASN A 268 1.87 27.29 -0.33
N ILE A 269 0.97 27.39 0.66
CA ILE A 269 0.24 26.25 1.23
C ILE A 269 -0.75 25.71 0.19
N ARG A 270 -1.59 26.54 -0.43
CA ARG A 270 -2.54 26.14 -1.49
C ARG A 270 -1.84 25.48 -2.69
N HIS A 271 -0.68 25.99 -3.08
CA HIS A 271 0.18 25.42 -4.11
C HIS A 271 0.72 24.02 -3.75
N ASN A 272 1.11 23.77 -2.49
CA ASN A 272 1.54 22.43 -2.05
C ASN A 272 0.41 21.39 -2.15
N TYR A 273 -0.85 21.81 -2.02
CA TYR A 273 -2.05 20.99 -2.21
C TYR A 273 -2.55 20.96 -3.67
N GLY A 274 -1.82 21.55 -4.62
CA GLY A 274 -2.14 21.50 -6.05
C GLY A 274 -3.35 22.34 -6.50
N LYS A 275 -3.94 23.16 -5.62
CA LYS A 275 -5.10 24.02 -5.97
C LYS A 275 -4.71 25.31 -6.73
N GLU A 276 -3.42 25.64 -6.83
CA GLU A 276 -2.91 26.83 -7.53
C GLU A 276 -1.70 26.47 -8.42
N GLY A 277 -1.51 27.18 -9.54
CA GLY A 277 -0.38 26.96 -10.47
C GLY A 277 -0.58 25.80 -11.46
N ARG A 278 0.50 25.09 -11.82
CA ARG A 278 0.51 23.99 -12.80
C ARG A 278 -0.27 22.72 -12.37
N ARG A 279 -1.00 22.75 -11.25
CA ARG A 279 -1.64 21.58 -10.60
C ARG A 279 -0.68 20.42 -10.32
N THR A 280 0.60 20.72 -10.08
CA THR A 280 1.59 19.70 -9.75
C THR A 280 1.33 19.17 -8.35
N ASP A 281 0.94 17.91 -8.24
CA ASP A 281 0.74 17.24 -6.96
C ASP A 281 2.10 16.95 -6.30
N TYR A 282 2.56 17.87 -5.45
CA TYR A 282 3.85 17.72 -4.77
C TYR A 282 3.85 16.52 -3.83
N THR A 283 4.73 15.56 -4.15
CA THR A 283 4.96 14.36 -3.35
C THR A 283 5.75 14.70 -2.07
N PRO A 284 5.43 14.07 -0.92
CA PRO A 284 6.22 14.20 0.31
C PRO A 284 7.69 13.77 0.10
N HIS A 285 8.60 14.38 0.87
CA HIS A 285 10.03 14.05 0.75
C HIS A 285 10.31 12.66 1.34
N SER A 286 10.96 11.80 0.56
CA SER A 286 11.43 10.49 1.04
C SER A 286 12.58 10.67 2.05
N CYS A 287 12.82 9.65 2.89
CA CYS A 287 13.94 9.68 3.84
C CYS A 287 15.28 9.97 3.15
N MET A 288 15.55 9.34 2.00
CA MET A 288 16.76 9.61 1.21
C MET A 288 16.84 11.08 0.77
N ARG A 289 15.73 11.71 0.35
CA ARG A 289 15.72 13.14 -0.01
C ARG A 289 15.93 14.06 1.19
N ILE A 290 15.39 13.70 2.35
CA ILE A 290 15.60 14.43 3.62
C ILE A 290 17.05 14.32 4.12
N ILE A 291 17.73 13.20 3.83
CA ILE A 291 19.13 12.94 4.20
C ILE A 291 20.12 13.54 3.18
N SER A 292 19.82 13.48 1.88
CA SER A 292 20.72 13.94 0.81
C SER A 292 20.67 15.44 0.54
N ASN A 293 19.58 16.12 0.92
CA ASN A 293 19.58 17.58 0.93
C ASN A 293 20.49 18.09 2.06
N ILE A 294 21.28 19.13 1.74
CA ILE A 294 22.25 19.75 2.65
C ILE A 294 21.62 20.01 4.02
N GLY A 295 22.35 19.63 5.07
CA GLY A 295 21.93 19.79 6.46
C GLY A 295 21.51 21.24 6.79
N PRO A 296 20.65 21.43 7.79
CA PRO A 296 20.10 22.74 8.12
C PRO A 296 21.20 23.77 8.38
N SER A 297 21.07 24.96 7.78
CA SER A 297 21.96 26.09 8.06
C SER A 297 21.72 26.63 9.48
N THR A 298 22.55 27.56 9.95
CA THR A 298 22.38 28.18 11.27
C THR A 298 20.98 28.82 11.43
N GLY A 299 20.22 28.33 12.42
CA GLY A 299 18.85 28.75 12.68
C GLY A 299 17.79 28.14 11.74
N GLU A 300 18.09 26.99 11.13
CA GLU A 300 17.14 26.20 10.34
C GLU A 300 16.81 24.88 11.04
N CYS A 301 15.54 24.46 10.96
CA CYS A 301 15.11 23.18 11.49
C CYS A 301 14.35 22.43 10.38
N TYR A 302 15.10 21.67 9.60
CA TYR A 302 14.63 20.71 8.60
C TYR A 302 15.73 19.66 8.38
N GLY A 303 15.46 18.61 7.61
CA GLY A 303 16.40 17.49 7.45
C GLY A 303 16.21 16.39 8.50
N MET A 304 17.27 15.59 8.73
CA MET A 304 17.26 14.47 9.68
C MET A 304 17.74 14.93 11.07
N ALA A 305 16.97 14.60 12.11
CA ALA A 305 17.22 15.06 13.49
C ALA A 305 18.60 14.67 14.07
N LEU A 306 19.23 13.59 13.58
CA LEU A 306 20.58 13.17 14.00
C LEU A 306 21.69 14.16 13.60
N PHE A 307 21.42 15.12 12.71
CA PHE A 307 22.35 16.19 12.33
C PHE A 307 22.06 17.53 13.00
N LEU A 308 21.00 17.64 13.83
CA LEU A 308 20.63 18.85 14.56
C LEU A 308 21.24 18.93 15.97
N SER A 309 22.01 17.93 16.39
CA SER A 309 22.63 17.84 17.72
C SER A 309 24.17 17.88 17.68
N ARG A 310 24.74 18.71 16.79
CA ARG A 310 26.17 19.04 16.71
C ARG A 310 26.34 20.54 16.55
#